data_AF-Q6CRE6-F1
#
_entry.id   AF-Q6CRE6-F1
#
_cell.length_a   1.000
_cell.length_b   1.000
_cell.length_c   1.000
_cell.angle_alpha   90.00
_cell.angle_beta   90.00
_cell.angle_gamma   90.00
#
_symmetry.space_group_name_H-M   'P 1'
#
loop_
_entity.id
_entity.type
_entity.pdbx_description
1 polymer ?
#
loop_
_entity_poly.entity_id
_entity_poly.type
_entity_poly.pdbx_seq_one_letter_code
_entity_poly.pdbx_strand_id
1 'polypeptide(L)'
;MENKEEATELSYDELMDIIVNNKPVPNVVDVPDIILDQSLATEHHLKPRLKPWEQAKDVPVMGGLVRQKEETKGLAENVELVKKSNSLEKLTNYYALEVEFQKQLKGYESSTGLKGRGRSSAALSDQSSNHTDKV
;
A
#
# COMPACT_ATOMS: atom_id res chain seq x y z
N MET A 1 22.87 -27.13 6.02
CA MET A 1 22.98 -28.20 5.02
C MET A 1 21.60 -28.33 4.42
N GLU A 2 21.43 -27.90 3.18
CA GLU A 2 20.15 -27.88 2.47
C GLU A 2 20.01 -29.23 1.76
N ASN A 3 19.17 -30.12 2.29
CA ASN A 3 18.84 -31.39 1.63
C ASN A 3 17.89 -31.07 0.48
N LYS A 4 18.47 -30.88 -0.70
CA LYS A 4 17.74 -30.72 -1.94
C LYS A 4 17.30 -32.11 -2.41
N GLU A 5 16.17 -32.57 -1.91
CA GLU A 5 15.56 -33.84 -2.34
C GLU A 5 15.00 -33.63 -3.75
N GLU A 6 15.73 -34.13 -4.75
CA GLU A 6 15.24 -34.21 -6.13
C GLU A 6 14.09 -35.22 -6.19
N ALA A 7 13.01 -34.87 -6.89
CA ALA A 7 11.87 -35.74 -7.10
C ALA A 7 12.31 -36.94 -7.96
N THR A 8 12.59 -38.07 -7.31
CA THR A 8 12.88 -39.33 -7.99
C THR A 8 11.59 -39.94 -8.51
N GLU A 9 11.50 -40.17 -9.83
CA GLU A 9 10.41 -40.91 -10.44
C GLU A 9 10.49 -42.39 -10.01
N LEU A 10 9.44 -42.90 -9.38
CA LEU A 10 9.35 -44.30 -8.92
C LEU A 10 8.79 -45.19 -10.03
N SER A 11 9.37 -46.37 -10.21
CA SER A 11 8.82 -47.39 -11.10
C SER A 11 7.59 -48.09 -10.50
N TYR A 12 6.79 -48.74 -11.34
CA TYR A 12 5.58 -49.44 -10.91
C TYR A 12 5.86 -50.52 -9.85
N ASP A 13 6.94 -51.28 -10.03
CA ASP A 13 7.31 -52.36 -9.10
C ASP A 13 7.72 -51.80 -7.73
N GLU A 14 8.44 -50.68 -7.71
CA GLU A 14 8.80 -49.97 -6.47
C GLU A 14 7.57 -49.40 -5.78
N LEU A 15 6.61 -48.85 -6.53
CA LEU A 15 5.33 -48.39 -5.98
C LEU A 15 4.54 -49.54 -5.36
N MET A 16 4.45 -50.68 -6.03
CA MET A 16 3.74 -51.84 -5.49
C MET A 16 4.41 -52.41 -4.25
N ASP A 17 5.75 -52.45 -4.23
CA ASP A 17 6.50 -52.84 -3.04
C ASP A 17 6.24 -51.89 -1.86
N ILE A 18 6.17 -50.58 -2.10
CA ILE A 18 5.82 -49.60 -1.08
C ILE A 18 4.41 -49.85 -0.52
N ILE A 19 3.43 -50.11 -1.40
CA ILE A 19 2.03 -50.34 -1.00
C ILE A 19 1.84 -51.66 -0.26
N VAL A 20 2.38 -52.76 -0.80
CA VAL A 20 2.17 -54.11 -0.24
C VAL A 20 2.90 -54.29 1.08
N ASN A 21 4.11 -53.75 1.19
CA ASN A 21 4.95 -53.90 2.38
C ASN A 21 4.84 -52.74 3.36
N ASN A 22 3.91 -51.79 3.13
CA ASN A 22 3.71 -50.59 3.95
C ASN A 22 5.02 -49.83 4.22
N LYS A 23 5.85 -49.64 3.19
CA LYS A 23 7.08 -48.86 3.33
C LYS A 23 6.73 -47.37 3.40
N PRO A 24 7.51 -46.55 4.11
CA PRO A 24 7.30 -45.11 4.13
C PRO A 24 7.47 -44.54 2.73
N VAL A 25 6.56 -43.64 2.35
CA VAL A 25 6.60 -43.00 1.03
C VAL A 25 7.78 -42.01 1.02
N PRO A 26 8.68 -42.09 0.02
CA PRO A 26 9.78 -41.15 -0.12
C PRO A 26 9.30 -39.70 -0.12
N ASN A 27 10.05 -38.81 0.54
CA ASN A 27 9.79 -37.37 0.63
C ASN A 27 8.45 -37.00 1.33
N VAL A 28 7.78 -37.96 1.97
CA VAL A 28 6.61 -37.69 2.82
C VAL A 28 7.06 -37.76 4.27
N VAL A 29 7.02 -36.62 4.95
CA VAL A 29 7.27 -36.55 6.38
C VAL A 29 5.94 -36.69 7.10
N ASP A 30 5.80 -37.74 7.91
CA ASP A 30 4.64 -37.89 8.80
C ASP A 30 4.71 -36.82 9.89
N VAL A 31 3.86 -35.81 9.75
CA VAL A 31 3.70 -34.77 10.77
C VAL A 31 2.71 -35.28 11.81
N PRO A 32 3.14 -35.49 13.07
CA PRO A 32 2.24 -35.98 14.10
C PRO A 32 1.18 -34.92 14.43
N ASP A 33 -0.07 -35.37 14.60
CA ASP A 33 -1.21 -34.51 14.94
C ASP A 33 -1.15 -34.12 16.44
N ILE A 34 -0.20 -33.24 16.75
CA ILE A 34 0.06 -32.77 18.11
C ILE A 34 -0.30 -31.30 18.17
N ILE A 35 -1.23 -30.97 19.07
CA ILE A 35 -1.49 -29.59 19.46
C ILE A 35 -0.30 -29.17 20.33
N LEU A 36 0.61 -28.38 19.75
CA LEU A 36 1.72 -27.80 20.50
C LEU A 36 1.17 -26.84 21.55
N ASP A 37 1.66 -26.97 22.79
CA ASP A 37 1.29 -26.10 23.89
C ASP A 37 1.79 -24.66 23.63
N GLN A 38 0.99 -23.65 24.00
CA GLN A 38 1.37 -22.24 23.86
C GLN A 38 2.61 -21.90 24.70
N SER A 39 2.90 -22.67 25.76
CA SER A 39 4.12 -22.51 26.54
C SER A 39 5.42 -22.79 25.75
N LEU A 40 5.32 -23.55 24.65
CA LEU A 40 6.43 -23.83 23.74
C LEU A 40 6.56 -22.81 22.61
N ALA A 41 5.65 -21.83 22.53
CA ALA A 41 5.73 -20.77 21.55
C ALA A 41 6.93 -19.88 21.84
N THR A 42 7.75 -19.62 20.83
CA THR A 42 8.89 -18.71 20.94
C THR A 42 8.41 -17.26 20.91
N GLU A 43 8.86 -16.46 21.87
CA GLU A 43 8.58 -15.03 21.88
C GLU A 43 9.39 -14.33 20.78
N HIS A 44 8.72 -13.46 20.01
CA HIS A 44 9.39 -12.65 19.01
C HIS A 44 10.19 -11.52 19.67
N HIS A 45 11.48 -11.76 19.92
CA HIS A 45 12.39 -10.75 20.49
C HIS A 45 12.98 -9.77 19.46
N LEU A 46 12.66 -9.92 18.18
CA LEU A 46 13.23 -9.05 17.14
C LEU A 46 12.54 -7.69 17.15
N LYS A 47 13.34 -6.63 16.95
CA LYS A 47 12.80 -5.28 16.79
C LYS A 47 12.02 -5.22 15.47
N PRO A 48 10.82 -4.62 15.47
CA PRO A 48 10.09 -4.36 14.23
C PRO A 48 10.99 -3.63 13.24
N ARG A 49 11.01 -4.10 12.00
CA ARG A 49 11.79 -3.46 10.95
C ARG A 49 11.23 -2.05 10.73
N LEU A 50 12.10 -1.04 10.82
CA LEU A 50 11.76 0.33 10.48
C LEU A 50 11.25 0.43 9.05
N LYS A 51 10.25 1.27 8.85
CA LYS A 51 9.72 1.53 7.51
C LYS A 51 10.83 2.14 6.64
N PRO A 52 10.81 1.92 5.32
CA PRO A 52 11.85 2.45 4.43
C PRO A 52 12.07 3.97 4.56
N TRP A 53 11.02 4.73 4.88
CA TRP A 53 11.09 6.19 5.10
C TRP A 53 11.59 6.60 6.50
N GLU A 54 11.67 5.67 7.46
CA GLU A 54 12.21 5.90 8.81
C GLU A 54 13.70 5.55 8.90
N GLN A 55 14.24 4.90 7.88
CA GLN A 55 15.66 4.55 7.82
C GLN A 55 16.48 5.77 7.39
N ALA A 56 16.87 6.58 8.37
CA ALA A 56 17.78 7.72 8.18
C ALA A 56 19.23 7.28 7.92
N LYS A 57 19.44 6.37 6.96
CA LYS A 57 20.76 6.10 6.38
C LYS A 57 20.81 6.81 5.03
N ASP A 58 21.32 8.04 5.08
CA ASP A 58 21.95 8.74 3.97
C ASP A 58 21.25 8.58 2.61
N VAL A 59 19.96 8.90 2.56
CA VAL A 59 19.40 9.37 1.30
C VAL A 59 20.00 10.76 1.10
N PRO A 60 20.72 11.04 0.00
CA PRO A 60 21.19 12.38 -0.30
C PRO A 60 19.97 13.26 -0.57
N VAL A 61 19.40 13.82 0.49
CA VAL A 61 18.53 14.97 0.40
C VAL A 61 19.46 16.12 0.02
N MET A 62 19.20 16.71 -1.15
CA MET A 62 19.82 17.98 -1.53
C MET A 62 19.45 19.03 -0.47
N GLY A 63 20.32 19.19 0.52
CA GLY A 63 20.21 20.20 1.57
C GLY A 63 19.86 19.67 2.97
N GLY A 64 20.87 19.20 3.71
CA GLY A 64 20.90 19.36 5.17
C GLY A 64 20.36 18.21 6.03
N LEU A 65 21.16 17.86 7.04
CA LEU A 65 20.92 16.83 8.05
C LEU A 65 19.78 17.24 9.00
N VAL A 66 18.68 16.48 9.06
CA VAL A 66 17.67 16.62 10.12
C VAL A 66 17.59 15.32 10.92
N ARG A 67 18.21 15.32 12.11
CA ARG A 67 17.89 14.39 13.20
C ARG A 67 16.65 14.93 13.91
N GLN A 68 15.49 14.29 13.75
CA GLN A 68 14.32 14.65 14.57
C GLN A 68 14.31 13.86 15.87
N LYS A 69 14.63 14.56 16.95
CA LYS A 69 14.02 14.35 18.26
C LYS A 69 13.53 15.71 18.76
N GLU A 70 12.69 16.39 17.97
CA GLU A 70 12.13 17.71 18.26
C GLU A 70 10.92 17.94 17.33
N GLU A 71 9.77 17.39 17.71
CA GLU A 71 8.56 17.27 16.88
C GLU A 71 7.80 18.59 16.64
N THR A 72 8.32 19.78 16.99
CA THR A 72 7.56 21.04 16.83
C THR A 72 8.29 22.16 16.08
N LYS A 73 9.57 21.99 15.71
CA LYS A 73 10.35 23.05 15.05
C LYS A 73 10.23 23.05 13.52
N GLY A 74 10.12 21.87 12.90
CA GLY A 74 10.04 21.73 11.44
C GLY A 74 8.73 22.25 10.81
N LEU A 75 7.66 22.43 11.61
CA LEU A 75 6.40 22.94 11.09
C LEU A 75 6.49 24.43 10.73
N ALA A 76 7.18 25.23 11.55
CA ALA A 76 7.38 26.65 11.28
C ALA A 76 8.25 26.89 10.04
N GLU A 77 9.31 26.10 9.86
CA GLU A 77 10.19 26.19 8.70
C GLU A 77 9.49 25.77 7.40
N ASN A 78 8.63 24.75 7.44
CA ASN A 78 7.81 24.36 6.29
C ASN A 78 6.77 25.43 5.93
N VAL A 79 6.12 26.04 6.93
CA VAL A 79 5.18 27.15 6.68
C VAL A 79 5.90 28.35 6.08
N GLU A 80 7.12 28.66 6.52
CA GLU A 80 7.94 29.69 5.90
C GLU A 80 8.38 29.33 4.48
N LEU A 81 8.73 28.07 4.21
CA LEU A 81 9.13 27.62 2.88
C LEU A 81 7.95 27.67 1.88
N VAL A 82 6.74 27.33 2.33
CA VAL A 82 5.51 27.48 1.55
C VAL A 82 5.21 28.95 1.26
N LYS A 83 5.42 29.84 2.24
CA LYS A 83 5.34 31.30 2.05
C LYS A 83 6.42 31.82 1.08
N LYS A 84 7.65 31.32 1.15
CA LYS A 84 8.78 31.73 0.28
C LYS A 84 8.62 31.24 -1.16
N SER A 85 7.98 30.09 -1.38
CA SER A 85 7.81 29.48 -2.71
C SER A 85 6.60 29.99 -3.49
N ASN A 86 5.74 30.83 -2.86
CA ASN A 86 4.45 31.27 -3.38
C ASN A 86 3.61 30.11 -3.94
N SER A 87 3.81 28.88 -3.43
CA SER A 87 3.18 27.68 -4.02
C SER A 87 1.67 27.71 -3.81
N LEU A 88 1.23 28.28 -2.69
CA LEU A 88 -0.18 28.45 -2.36
C LEU A 88 -0.85 29.44 -3.32
N GLU A 89 -0.23 30.58 -3.60
CA GLU A 89 -0.76 31.56 -4.56
C GLU A 89 -0.87 30.96 -5.97
N LYS A 90 0.14 30.19 -6.39
CA LYS A 90 0.10 29.46 -7.67
C LYS A 90 -1.03 28.43 -7.70
N LEU A 91 -1.21 27.67 -6.62
CA LEU A 91 -2.30 26.70 -6.52
C LEU A 91 -3.66 27.39 -6.59
N THR A 92 -3.85 28.50 -5.88
CA THR A 92 -5.06 29.33 -5.95
C THR A 92 -5.30 29.82 -7.38
N ASN A 93 -4.27 30.28 -8.09
CA ASN A 93 -4.39 30.70 -9.48
C ASN A 93 -4.78 29.54 -10.41
N TYR A 94 -4.23 28.34 -10.22
CA TYR A 94 -4.64 27.18 -11.02
C TYR A 94 -6.12 26.81 -10.82
N TYR A 95 -6.59 26.84 -9.57
CA TYR A 95 -8.02 26.61 -9.29
C TYR A 95 -8.91 27.69 -9.89
N ALA A 96 -8.48 28.96 -9.87
CA ALA A 96 -9.23 30.04 -10.50
C ALA A 96 -9.33 29.84 -12.04
N LEU A 97 -8.22 29.47 -12.68
CA LEU A 97 -8.19 29.17 -14.11
C LEU A 97 -9.08 27.98 -14.48
N GLU A 98 -9.10 26.92 -13.66
CA GLU A 98 -9.97 25.76 -13.87
C GLU A 98 -11.45 26.16 -13.88
N VAL A 99 -11.87 27.02 -12.95
CA VAL A 99 -13.26 27.50 -12.88
C VAL A 99 -13.64 28.29 -14.13
N GLU A 100 -12.76 29.15 -14.63
CA GLU A 100 -13.02 29.90 -15.87
C GLU A 100 -13.09 28.98 -17.08
N PHE A 101 -12.21 27.99 -17.16
CA PHE A 101 -12.19 27.01 -18.25
C PHE A 101 -13.49 26.19 -18.29
N GLN A 102 -13.94 25.68 -17.14
CA GLN A 102 -15.21 24.96 -17.02
C GLN A 102 -16.41 25.84 -17.42
N LYS A 103 -16.38 27.13 -17.05
CA LYS A 103 -17.40 28.09 -17.47
C LYS A 103 -17.40 28.32 -18.98
N GLN A 104 -16.23 28.38 -19.61
CA GLN A 104 -16.11 28.50 -21.07
C GLN A 104 -16.65 27.25 -21.78
N LEU A 105 -16.31 26.04 -21.32
CA LEU A 105 -16.86 24.79 -21.87
C LEU A 105 -18.39 24.78 -21.83
N LYS A 106 -18.97 25.10 -20.67
CA LYS A 106 -20.43 25.19 -20.51
C LYS A 106 -21.07 26.28 -21.39
N GLY A 107 -20.37 27.40 -21.57
CA GLY A 107 -20.77 28.49 -22.46
C GLY A 107 -20.69 28.11 -23.95
N TYR A 108 -19.71 27.30 -24.34
CA TYR A 108 -19.58 26.76 -25.70
C TYR A 108 -20.66 25.73 -26.02
N GLU A 109 -21.00 24.85 -25.08
CA GLU A 109 -22.13 23.91 -25.22
C GLU A 109 -23.47 24.64 -25.34
N SER A 110 -23.59 25.83 -24.73
CA SER A 110 -24.80 26.65 -24.79
C SER A 110 -24.86 27.55 -26.05
N SER A 111 -23.72 27.98 -26.60
CA SER A 111 -23.65 28.88 -27.76
C SER A 111 -23.51 28.15 -29.10
N THR A 112 -22.85 26.99 -29.12
CA THR A 112 -22.86 26.07 -30.25
C THR A 112 -24.00 25.08 -30.04
N GLY A 113 -25.18 25.40 -30.58
CA GLY A 113 -26.33 24.50 -30.61
C GLY A 113 -26.09 23.28 -31.49
N LEU A 114 -25.10 22.45 -31.17
CA LEU A 114 -24.90 21.14 -31.75
C LEU A 114 -25.58 20.11 -30.86
N LYS A 115 -26.82 19.84 -31.26
CA LYS A 115 -27.68 18.74 -30.82
C LYS A 115 -26.95 17.41 -31.10
N GLY A 116 -26.09 16.98 -30.18
CA GLY A 116 -25.21 15.81 -30.31
C GLY A 116 -25.47 14.74 -29.24
N ARG A 117 -26.62 14.08 -29.38
CA ARG A 117 -27.02 12.76 -28.87
C ARG A 117 -25.90 11.87 -28.25
N GLY A 118 -25.96 11.64 -26.93
CA GLY A 118 -25.81 10.30 -26.36
C GLY A 118 -24.79 10.07 -25.23
N ARG A 119 -25.33 9.65 -24.06
CA ARG A 119 -24.81 8.67 -23.08
C ARG A 119 -23.55 9.09 -22.30
N SER A 120 -23.45 9.03 -20.97
CA SER A 120 -24.27 8.41 -19.93
C SER A 120 -23.95 9.10 -18.62
N SER A 121 -25.00 9.30 -17.83
CA SER A 121 -24.97 9.70 -16.42
C SER A 121 -24.17 8.72 -15.55
N ALA A 122 -23.21 9.23 -14.78
CA ALA A 122 -22.86 8.68 -13.48
C ALA A 122 -22.47 9.86 -12.58
N ALA A 123 -23.48 10.58 -12.10
CA ALA A 123 -23.31 11.49 -10.97
C ALA A 123 -23.09 10.63 -9.73
N LEU A 124 -21.84 10.55 -9.26
CA LEU A 124 -21.54 10.03 -7.92
C LEU A 124 -21.94 11.13 -6.93
N SER A 125 -23.13 10.94 -6.37
CA SER A 125 -23.70 11.76 -5.31
C SER A 125 -22.91 11.51 -4.03
N ASP A 126 -22.20 12.55 -3.57
CA ASP A 126 -21.47 12.55 -2.31
C ASP A 126 -22.48 12.83 -1.19
N GLN A 127 -22.90 11.78 -0.45
CA GLN A 127 -23.73 11.95 0.74
C GLN A 127 -22.83 12.12 1.97
N SER A 128 -22.48 13.36 2.29
CA SER A 128 -21.98 13.71 3.62
C SER A 128 -23.15 13.68 4.62
N SER A 129 -23.34 12.54 5.29
CA SER A 129 -24.23 12.47 6.45
C SER A 129 -23.46 12.91 7.69
N ASN A 130 -23.69 14.15 8.13
CA ASN A 130 -23.22 14.62 9.44
C ASN A 130 -24.06 13.95 10.53
N HIS A 131 -23.49 12.94 11.18
CA HIS A 131 -24.02 12.40 12.43
C HIS A 131 -23.34 13.12 13.60
N THR A 132 -24.00 14.14 14.15
CA THR A 132 -23.66 14.67 15.47
C THR A 132 -24.43 13.88 16.52
N ASP A 133 -23.72 13.12 17.34
CA ASP A 133 -24.29 12.54 18.56
C ASP A 133 -23.25 12.57 19.70
N LYS A 134 -23.71 13.15 20.82
CA LYS A 134 -23.18 13.11 22.21
C LYS A 134 -21.92 13.93 22.51
N VAL A 135 -21.81 14.63 23.66
CA VAL A 135 -22.30 14.38 25.03
C VAL A 135 -22.74 15.70 25.69
#